data_AF-Q4DGY3-F1
#
_entry.id   AF-Q4DGY3-F1
#
_cell.length_a   1.000
_cell.length_b   1.000
_cell.length_c   1.000
_cell.angle_alpha   90.00
_cell.angle_beta   90.00
_cell.angle_gamma   90.00
#
_symmetry.space_group_name_H-M   'P 1'
#
loop_
_entity.id
_entity.type
_entity.pdbx_description
1 polymer ?
#
loop_
_entity_poly.entity_id
_entity_poly.type
_entity_poly.pdbx_seq_one_letter_code
_entity_poly.pdbx_strand_id
1 'polypeptide(L)'
;MMPNVPPQRSNMAFVDGTADAVEVGVNVPVGTAVPSSLIGKLQYYYTYAVNGGRRQLAMVRPWKEFFDRECFLPPSGLSESLSRLNRNINHYYHNYMIMAMLCSSYVLLLNPAFSLCVALTLAMWWFVGTKRVEALETNSNHFIVLNRKITFSQAYLFIAIFAGISFFITNGSSVVFWLVLSSVGVVVVHAVLRKPQIEEQPFSFV
;
A
#
# COMPACT_ATOMS: atom_id res chain seq x y z
N MET A 1 -44.16 -12.91 14.97
CA MET A 1 -42.94 -12.59 15.75
C MET A 1 -41.83 -12.40 14.73
N MET A 2 -41.57 -11.17 14.27
CA MET A 2 -40.59 -10.93 13.21
C MET A 2 -39.18 -11.02 13.83
N PRO A 3 -38.29 -11.89 13.31
CA PRO A 3 -36.94 -12.02 13.82
C PRO A 3 -36.17 -10.72 13.58
N ASN A 4 -35.48 -10.27 14.62
CA ASN A 4 -34.59 -9.13 14.61
C ASN A 4 -33.40 -9.45 13.71
N VAL A 5 -33.48 -9.07 12.43
CA VAL A 5 -32.41 -9.31 11.44
C VAL A 5 -31.28 -8.31 11.72
N PRO A 6 -30.09 -8.77 12.15
CA PRO A 6 -28.96 -7.88 12.35
C PRO A 6 -28.51 -7.26 11.02
N PRO A 7 -28.11 -5.97 11.00
CA PRO A 7 -27.85 -5.23 9.78
C PRO A 7 -26.67 -5.82 8.98
N GLN A 8 -26.91 -5.93 7.68
CA GLN A 8 -26.01 -6.50 6.67
C GLN A 8 -24.72 -5.66 6.54
N ARG A 9 -23.57 -6.31 6.74
CA ARG A 9 -22.24 -5.68 6.82
C ARG A 9 -21.63 -5.31 5.45
N SER A 10 -22.44 -4.82 4.52
CA SER A 10 -22.01 -4.48 3.16
C SER A 10 -22.51 -3.09 2.77
N ASN A 11 -21.68 -2.06 2.99
CA ASN A 11 -21.40 -0.98 2.01
C ASN A 11 -20.84 0.35 2.56
N MET A 12 -20.60 0.55 3.87
CA MET A 12 -20.20 1.90 4.34
C MET A 12 -19.07 1.99 5.38
N ALA A 13 -18.23 0.96 5.55
CA ALA A 13 -17.07 1.07 6.44
C ALA A 13 -16.03 2.12 5.97
N PHE A 14 -16.12 2.62 4.73
CA PHE A 14 -15.28 3.72 4.26
C PHE A 14 -15.82 5.11 4.62
N VAL A 15 -17.12 5.25 4.96
CA VAL A 15 -17.74 6.56 5.20
C VAL A 15 -17.57 7.04 6.65
N ASP A 16 -17.47 6.13 7.62
CA ASP A 16 -17.22 6.48 9.02
C ASP A 16 -15.83 6.03 9.48
N GLY A 17 -14.79 6.76 9.06
CA GLY A 17 -13.47 6.67 9.71
C GLY A 17 -13.51 7.04 11.21
N THR A 18 -14.64 7.53 11.71
CA THR A 18 -14.93 7.90 13.10
C THR A 18 -15.22 6.68 13.98
N ALA A 19 -15.98 5.69 13.49
CA ALA A 19 -16.34 4.51 14.27
C ALA A 19 -15.12 3.62 14.54
N ASP A 20 -14.29 3.40 13.52
CA ASP A 20 -13.03 2.65 13.66
C ASP A 20 -12.02 3.38 14.57
N ALA A 21 -12.05 4.71 14.61
CA ALA A 21 -11.14 5.48 15.47
C ALA A 21 -11.44 5.24 16.96
N VAL A 22 -12.72 5.15 17.33
CA VAL A 22 -13.14 4.91 18.72
C VAL A 22 -12.83 3.47 19.13
N GLU A 23 -13.08 2.48 18.26
CA GLU A 23 -12.89 1.07 18.62
C GLU A 23 -11.41 0.70 18.82
N VAL A 24 -10.49 1.34 18.08
CA VAL A 24 -9.03 1.09 18.24
C VAL A 24 -8.44 1.90 19.41
N GLY A 25 -9.23 2.70 20.14
CA GLY A 25 -8.74 3.52 21.25
C GLY A 25 -7.67 4.53 20.81
N VAL A 26 -7.71 4.93 19.53
CA VAL A 26 -6.73 5.86 18.95
C VAL A 26 -7.30 7.25 19.13
N ASN A 27 -6.70 8.03 20.03
CA ASN A 27 -7.05 9.43 20.24
C ASN A 27 -6.72 10.22 18.96
N VAL A 28 -7.72 10.46 18.12
CA VAL A 28 -7.58 11.23 16.87
C VAL A 28 -7.76 12.70 17.21
N PRO A 29 -6.73 13.56 17.05
CA PRO A 29 -6.94 14.99 17.05
C PRO A 29 -7.65 15.35 15.74
N VAL A 30 -8.99 15.33 15.74
CA VAL A 30 -9.81 15.78 14.62
C VAL A 30 -9.46 17.25 14.36
N GLY A 31 -8.94 17.54 13.16
CA GLY A 31 -8.80 18.91 12.67
C GLY A 31 -7.79 19.80 13.40
N THR A 32 -6.74 19.25 14.01
CA THR A 32 -5.68 20.13 14.55
C THR A 32 -5.01 20.91 13.42
N ALA A 33 -5.12 22.23 13.47
CA ALA A 33 -4.40 23.12 12.57
C ALA A 33 -2.90 22.78 12.63
N VAL A 34 -2.25 22.71 11.47
CA VAL A 34 -0.81 22.41 11.40
C VAL A 34 -0.08 23.44 12.27
N PRO A 35 0.66 23.00 13.30
CA PRO A 35 1.35 23.93 14.21
C PRO A 35 2.35 24.80 13.44
N SER A 36 2.55 26.03 13.92
CA SER A 36 3.45 26.99 13.28
C SER A 36 4.92 26.67 13.54
N SER A 37 5.25 26.11 14.70
CA SER A 37 6.61 25.76 15.09
C SER A 37 7.13 24.51 14.35
N LEU A 38 8.43 24.50 14.01
CA LEU A 38 9.07 23.36 13.34
C LEU A 38 8.93 22.06 14.14
N ILE A 39 9.17 22.11 15.45
CA ILE A 39 9.04 20.95 16.35
C ILE A 39 7.58 20.47 16.38
N GLY A 40 6.63 21.40 16.44
CA GLY A 40 5.21 21.05 16.36
C GLY A 40 4.87 20.35 15.05
N LYS A 41 5.39 20.83 13.91
CA LYS A 41 5.14 20.21 12.59
C LYS A 41 5.71 18.79 12.54
N LEU A 42 6.93 18.60 13.02
CA LEU A 42 7.54 17.27 13.11
C LEU A 42 6.71 16.32 13.98
N GLN A 43 6.28 16.78 15.16
CA GLN A 43 5.42 16.00 16.05
C GLN A 43 4.07 15.67 15.40
N TYR A 44 3.45 16.63 14.72
CA TYR A 44 2.17 16.45 14.02
C TYR A 44 2.28 15.40 12.90
N TYR A 45 3.30 15.50 12.03
CA TYR A 45 3.48 14.51 10.97
C TYR A 45 3.86 13.13 11.52
N TYR A 46 4.64 13.09 12.59
CA TYR A 46 4.99 11.85 13.26
C TYR A 46 3.76 11.16 13.85
N THR A 47 2.94 11.87 14.64
CA THR A 47 1.72 11.28 15.24
C THR A 47 0.73 10.88 14.17
N TYR A 48 0.58 11.66 13.10
CA TYR A 48 -0.27 11.30 11.96
C TYR A 48 0.19 9.99 11.29
N ALA A 49 1.49 9.88 10.97
CA ALA A 49 2.05 8.68 10.35
C ALA A 49 1.96 7.45 11.26
N VAL A 50 2.29 7.60 12.54
CA VAL A 50 2.25 6.49 13.52
C VAL A 50 0.82 6.04 13.78
N ASN A 51 -0.12 6.97 14.00
CA ASN A 51 -1.52 6.63 14.24
C ASN A 51 -2.15 5.98 13.00
N GLY A 52 -1.82 6.50 11.80
CA GLY A 52 -2.22 5.88 10.55
C GLY A 52 -1.69 4.45 10.41
N GLY A 53 -0.39 4.24 10.65
CA GLY A 53 0.23 2.91 10.64
C GLY A 53 -0.38 1.95 11.67
N ARG A 54 -0.64 2.42 12.90
CA ARG A 54 -1.28 1.63 13.95
C ARG A 54 -2.70 1.20 13.58
N ARG A 55 -3.49 2.07 12.94
CA ARG A 55 -4.82 1.70 12.44
C ARG A 55 -4.74 0.58 11.39
N GLN A 56 -3.79 0.69 10.45
CA GLN A 56 -3.58 -0.36 9.45
C GLN A 56 -3.13 -1.68 10.08
N LEU A 57 -2.23 -1.61 11.07
CA LEU A 57 -1.74 -2.78 11.80
C LEU A 57 -2.81 -3.41 12.69
N ALA A 58 -3.75 -2.64 13.23
CA ALA A 58 -4.88 -3.16 14.02
C ALA A 58 -5.86 -4.00 13.18
N MET A 59 -5.90 -3.78 11.86
CA MET A 59 -6.71 -4.58 10.93
C MET A 59 -6.02 -5.87 10.47
N VAL A 60 -4.76 -6.09 10.87
CA VAL A 60 -3.99 -7.29 10.54
C VAL A 60 -4.50 -8.45 11.39
N ARG A 61 -4.77 -9.59 10.75
CA ARG A 61 -5.16 -10.81 11.46
C ARG A 61 -3.95 -11.41 12.19
N PRO A 62 -4.16 -12.10 13.32
CA PRO A 62 -3.07 -12.71 14.07
C PRO A 62 -2.20 -13.61 13.18
N TRP A 63 -0.88 -13.39 13.20
CA TRP A 63 0.06 -14.15 12.37
C TRP A 63 0.04 -15.66 12.66
N LYS A 64 -0.34 -16.05 13.88
CA LYS A 64 -0.53 -17.46 14.26
C LYS A 64 -1.66 -18.13 13.45
N GLU A 65 -2.74 -17.40 13.21
CA GLU A 65 -3.85 -17.86 12.38
C GLU A 65 -3.46 -17.88 10.89
N PHE A 66 -2.75 -16.83 10.44
CA PHE A 66 -2.29 -16.71 9.07
C PHE A 66 -1.39 -17.89 8.67
N PHE A 67 -0.39 -18.21 9.48
CA PHE A 67 0.57 -19.30 9.25
C PHE A 67 0.16 -20.63 9.91
N ASP A 68 -1.13 -20.85 10.17
CA ASP A 68 -1.60 -22.11 10.74
C ASP A 68 -1.41 -23.27 9.75
N ARG A 69 -0.47 -24.16 10.08
CA ARG A 69 -0.05 -25.31 9.26
C ARG A 69 -1.16 -26.31 9.02
N GLU A 70 -2.11 -26.43 9.95
CA GLU A 70 -3.23 -27.36 9.87
C GLU A 70 -4.25 -26.93 8.80
N CYS A 71 -4.26 -25.63 8.47
CA CYS A 71 -5.13 -25.06 7.45
C CYS A 71 -4.55 -25.17 6.02
N PHE A 72 -3.29 -25.59 5.83
CA PHE A 72 -2.70 -25.72 4.48
C PHE A 72 -2.93 -27.10 3.89
N LEU A 73 -3.73 -27.17 2.83
CA LEU A 73 -3.89 -28.38 2.02
C LEU A 73 -3.86 -28.01 0.53
N PRO A 74 -3.21 -28.80 -0.33
CA PRO A 74 -3.26 -28.55 -1.77
C PRO A 74 -4.72 -28.60 -2.27
N PRO A 75 -5.13 -27.67 -3.15
CA PRO A 75 -6.45 -27.69 -3.77
C PRO A 75 -6.57 -28.88 -4.74
N SER A 76 -7.79 -29.40 -4.91
CA SER A 76 -8.10 -30.53 -5.79
C SER A 76 -8.06 -30.17 -7.28
N GLY A 77 -8.17 -28.89 -7.62
CA GLY A 77 -8.14 -28.43 -9.01
C GLY A 77 -8.20 -26.90 -9.14
N LEU A 78 -8.16 -26.42 -10.38
CA LEU A 78 -8.06 -25.00 -10.70
C LEU A 78 -9.27 -24.18 -10.23
N SER A 79 -10.49 -24.74 -10.34
CA SER A 79 -11.71 -24.07 -9.84
C SER A 79 -11.64 -23.83 -8.33
N GLU A 80 -11.18 -24.83 -7.58
CA GLU A 80 -11.00 -24.70 -6.13
C GLU A 80 -9.89 -23.70 -5.81
N SER A 81 -8.75 -23.76 -6.51
CA SER A 81 -7.65 -22.80 -6.33
C SER A 81 -8.10 -21.35 -6.49
N LEU A 82 -8.89 -21.04 -7.52
CA LEU A 82 -9.41 -19.69 -7.76
C LEU A 82 -10.43 -19.25 -6.69
N SER A 83 -11.29 -20.17 -6.25
CA SER A 83 -12.24 -19.93 -5.15
C SER A 83 -11.50 -19.61 -3.85
N ARG A 84 -10.47 -20.39 -3.51
CA ARG A 84 -9.62 -20.17 -2.33
C ARG A 84 -8.87 -18.85 -2.42
N LEU A 85 -8.29 -18.55 -3.59
CA LEU A 85 -7.59 -17.29 -3.85
C LEU A 85 -8.49 -16.09 -3.59
N ASN A 86 -9.69 -16.05 -4.19
CA ASN A 86 -10.62 -14.92 -4.05
C ASN A 86 -11.08 -14.74 -2.59
N ARG A 87 -11.39 -15.84 -1.89
CA ARG A 87 -11.83 -15.80 -0.49
C ARG A 87 -10.70 -15.37 0.45
N ASN A 88 -9.50 -15.92 0.27
CA ASN A 88 -8.37 -15.65 1.15
C ASN A 88 -7.78 -14.25 0.92
N ILE A 89 -7.73 -13.74 -0.31
CA ILE A 89 -7.27 -12.36 -0.61
C ILE A 89 -8.07 -11.34 0.20
N ASN A 90 -9.41 -11.45 0.17
CA ASN A 90 -10.27 -10.54 0.91
C ASN A 90 -10.14 -10.74 2.43
N HIS A 91 -10.02 -12.00 2.88
CA HIS A 91 -9.96 -12.31 4.31
C HIS A 91 -8.64 -11.86 4.98
N TYR A 92 -7.50 -12.03 4.31
CA TYR A 92 -6.16 -11.70 4.82
C TYR A 92 -5.51 -10.49 4.12
N TYR A 93 -6.34 -9.58 3.58
CA TYR A 93 -5.88 -8.42 2.79
C TYR A 93 -4.71 -7.66 3.46
N HIS A 94 -4.86 -7.24 4.73
CA HIS A 94 -3.83 -6.48 5.43
C HIS A 94 -2.54 -7.29 5.68
N ASN A 95 -2.63 -8.59 5.97
CA ASN A 95 -1.47 -9.47 6.10
C ASN A 95 -0.71 -9.57 4.76
N TYR A 96 -1.43 -9.68 3.64
CA TYR A 96 -0.81 -9.71 2.31
C TYR A 96 -0.17 -8.39 1.91
N MET A 97 -0.75 -7.25 2.29
CA MET A 97 -0.11 -5.94 2.09
C MET A 97 1.23 -5.88 2.81
N ILE A 98 1.31 -6.35 4.07
CA ILE A 98 2.56 -6.41 4.81
C ILE A 98 3.54 -7.37 4.14
N MET A 99 3.10 -8.56 3.74
CA MET A 99 3.98 -9.54 3.09
C MET A 99 4.55 -9.00 1.77
N ALA A 100 3.72 -8.35 0.95
CA ALA A 100 4.14 -7.70 -0.28
C ALA A 100 5.14 -6.56 -0.02
N MET A 101 4.93 -5.75 1.03
CA MET A 101 5.87 -4.69 1.43
C MET A 101 7.20 -5.27 1.89
N LEU A 102 7.20 -6.35 2.69
CA LEU A 102 8.42 -7.02 3.15
C LEU A 102 9.19 -7.65 1.99
N CYS A 103 8.51 -8.39 1.11
CA CYS A 103 9.10 -8.97 -0.09
C CYS A 103 9.67 -7.90 -1.03
N SER A 104 8.91 -6.84 -1.32
CA SER A 104 9.38 -5.72 -2.15
C SER A 104 10.60 -5.05 -1.53
N SER A 105 10.58 -4.79 -0.22
CA SER A 105 11.71 -4.17 0.48
C SER A 105 12.94 -5.07 0.44
N TYR A 106 12.78 -6.37 0.63
CA TYR A 106 13.86 -7.34 0.54
C TYR A 106 14.48 -7.36 -0.87
N VAL A 107 13.66 -7.40 -1.92
CA VAL A 107 14.15 -7.34 -3.31
C VAL A 107 14.91 -6.03 -3.58
N LEU A 108 14.42 -4.89 -3.08
CA LEU A 108 15.11 -3.61 -3.25
C LEU A 108 16.44 -3.57 -2.48
N LEU A 109 16.50 -4.13 -1.26
CA LEU A 109 17.72 -4.22 -0.46
C LEU A 109 18.80 -5.10 -1.12
N LEU A 110 18.39 -6.17 -1.80
CA LEU A 110 19.30 -7.00 -2.58
C LEU A 110 19.85 -6.29 -3.83
N ASN A 111 19.19 -5.22 -4.29
CA ASN A 111 19.54 -4.48 -5.50
C ASN A 111 19.83 -3.00 -5.19
N PRO A 112 20.89 -2.68 -4.43
CA PRO A 112 21.14 -1.33 -3.91
C PRO A 112 21.33 -0.28 -5.01
N ALA A 113 21.94 -0.64 -6.15
CA ALA A 113 22.11 0.27 -7.28
C ALA A 113 20.75 0.67 -7.90
N PHE A 114 19.87 -0.31 -8.17
CA PHE A 114 18.51 -0.05 -8.65
C PHE A 114 17.72 0.78 -7.63
N SER A 115 17.78 0.40 -6.34
CA SER A 115 17.10 1.10 -5.26
C SER A 115 17.54 2.56 -5.17
N LEU A 116 18.85 2.85 -5.30
CA LEU A 116 19.36 4.22 -5.31
C LEU A 116 18.85 5.00 -6.52
N CYS A 117 18.87 4.42 -7.72
CA CYS A 117 18.36 5.06 -8.93
C CYS A 117 16.87 5.40 -8.84
N VAL A 118 16.06 4.48 -8.29
CA VAL A 118 14.64 4.73 -8.01
C VAL A 118 14.47 5.84 -6.98
N ALA A 119 15.22 5.82 -5.88
CA ALA A 119 15.15 6.87 -4.85
C ALA A 119 15.50 8.26 -5.41
N LEU A 120 16.55 8.37 -6.22
CA LEU A 120 16.93 9.61 -6.90
C LEU A 120 15.85 10.08 -7.89
N THR A 121 15.26 9.15 -8.65
CA THR A 121 14.17 9.44 -9.58
C THR A 121 12.94 9.99 -8.85
N LEU A 122 12.55 9.35 -7.74
CA LEU A 122 11.45 9.80 -6.90
C LEU A 122 11.74 11.15 -6.23
N ALA A 123 12.98 11.38 -5.77
CA ALA A 123 13.39 12.66 -5.20
C ALA A 123 13.32 13.80 -6.22
N MET A 124 13.81 13.57 -7.45
CA MET A 124 13.67 14.55 -8.54
C MET A 124 12.21 14.79 -8.91
N TRP A 125 11.41 13.73 -9.01
CA TRP A 125 9.98 13.83 -9.33
C TRP A 125 9.22 14.61 -8.25
N TRP A 126 9.50 14.33 -6.98
CA TRP A 126 8.94 15.06 -5.84
C TRP A 126 9.34 16.53 -5.87
N PHE A 127 10.62 16.85 -6.08
CA PHE A 127 11.10 18.23 -6.18
C PHE A 127 10.43 19.02 -7.31
N VAL A 128 10.31 18.43 -8.50
CA VAL A 128 9.58 19.07 -9.61
C VAL A 128 8.09 19.19 -9.29
N GLY A 129 7.51 18.19 -8.61
CA GLY A 129 6.13 18.21 -8.15
C GLY A 129 5.82 19.38 -7.21
N THR A 130 6.68 19.64 -6.21
CA THR A 130 6.49 20.78 -5.31
C THR A 130 6.59 22.10 -6.06
N LYS A 131 7.53 22.22 -7.01
CA LYS A 131 7.64 23.41 -7.87
C LYS A 131 6.45 23.60 -8.80
N ARG A 132 5.84 22.52 -9.26
CA ARG A 132 4.61 22.58 -10.05
C ARG A 132 3.44 23.08 -9.22
N VAL A 133 3.31 22.64 -7.97
CA VAL A 133 2.25 23.13 -7.06
C VAL A 133 2.41 24.64 -6.81
N GLU A 134 3.62 25.12 -6.53
CA GLU A 134 3.92 26.57 -6.40
C GLU A 134 3.59 27.35 -7.68
N ALA A 135 3.87 26.76 -8.85
CA ALA A 135 3.65 27.42 -10.13
C ALA A 135 2.17 27.52 -10.54
N LEU A 136 1.30 26.67 -9.98
CA LEU A 136 -0.15 26.76 -10.20
C LEU A 136 -0.73 28.08 -9.66
N GLU A 137 -0.18 28.60 -8.57
CA GLU A 137 -0.62 29.89 -7.99
C GLU A 137 -0.27 31.07 -8.89
N THR A 138 0.84 30.97 -9.64
CA THR A 138 1.35 32.03 -10.51
C THR A 138 1.00 31.82 -11.99
N ASN A 139 0.29 30.74 -12.32
CA ASN A 139 0.01 30.29 -13.68
C ASN A 139 1.28 30.23 -14.56
N SER A 140 2.40 29.87 -13.96
CA SER A 140 3.67 29.72 -14.65
C SER A 140 3.89 28.26 -15.06
N ASN A 141 4.47 28.04 -16.24
CA ASN A 141 4.79 26.70 -16.76
C ASN A 141 6.29 26.35 -16.63
N HIS A 142 7.04 27.16 -15.89
CA HIS A 142 8.47 27.02 -15.71
C HIS A 142 8.87 27.28 -14.26
N PHE A 143 10.02 26.76 -13.87
CA PHE A 143 10.68 27.08 -12.60
C PHE A 143 12.16 27.38 -12.88
N ILE A 144 12.80 28.10 -11.96
CA ILE A 144 14.20 28.50 -12.11
C ILE A 144 15.07 27.57 -11.27
N VAL A 145 16.07 26.96 -11.91
CA VAL A 145 17.09 26.13 -11.27
C VAL A 145 18.45 26.62 -11.73
N LEU A 146 19.37 26.90 -10.80
CA LEU A 146 20.73 27.38 -11.12
C LEU A 146 20.73 28.57 -12.11
N ASN A 147 19.83 29.54 -11.90
CA ASN A 147 19.60 30.71 -12.77
C ASN A 147 19.17 30.39 -14.21
N ARG A 148 18.72 29.17 -14.50
CA ARG A 148 18.15 28.77 -15.79
C ARG A 148 16.66 28.52 -15.64
N LYS A 149 15.86 29.08 -16.57
CA LYS A 149 14.43 28.79 -16.69
C LYS A 149 14.26 27.42 -17.33
N ILE A 150 13.65 26.49 -16.60
CA ILE A 150 13.37 25.13 -17.06
C ILE A 150 11.86 24.94 -17.04
N THR A 151 11.30 24.51 -18.18
CA THR A 151 9.88 24.17 -18.29
C THR A 151 9.60 22.84 -17.59
N PHE A 152 8.42 22.67 -16.98
CA PHE A 152 8.06 21.39 -16.35
C PHE A 152 8.19 20.19 -17.29
N SER A 153 7.78 20.34 -18.56
CA SER A 153 7.93 19.30 -19.58
C SER A 153 9.38 18.91 -19.82
N GLN A 154 10.31 19.87 -19.81
CA GLN A 154 11.75 19.59 -19.94
C GLN A 154 12.28 18.87 -18.71
N ALA A 155 11.88 19.30 -17.51
CA ALA A 155 12.30 18.65 -16.27
C ALA A 155 11.84 17.19 -16.20
N TYR A 156 10.56 16.92 -16.52
CA TYR A 156 10.05 15.55 -16.57
C TYR A 156 10.68 14.73 -17.70
N LEU A 157 11.03 15.33 -18.83
CA LEU A 157 11.80 14.66 -19.90
C LEU A 157 13.19 14.24 -19.41
N PHE A 158 13.92 15.11 -18.71
CA PHE A 158 15.22 14.76 -18.13
C PHE A 158 15.10 13.64 -17.09
N ILE A 159 14.07 13.69 -16.24
CA ILE A 159 13.79 12.62 -15.27
C ILE A 159 13.49 11.30 -15.99
N ALA A 160 12.70 11.32 -17.06
CA ALA A 160 12.37 10.12 -17.84
C ALA A 160 13.60 9.53 -18.54
N ILE A 161 14.49 10.36 -19.11
CA ILE A 161 15.75 9.92 -19.71
C ILE A 161 16.67 9.30 -18.65
N PHE A 162 16.83 9.97 -17.50
CA PHE A 162 17.61 9.43 -16.38
C PHE A 162 17.03 8.10 -15.89
N ALA A 163 15.72 8.02 -15.71
CA ALA A 163 15.03 6.80 -15.30
C ALA A 163 15.27 5.67 -16.32
N GLY A 164 15.14 5.94 -17.63
CA GLY A 164 15.38 4.94 -18.68
C GLY A 164 16.83 4.43 -18.72
N ILE A 165 17.81 5.33 -18.67
CA ILE A 165 19.23 4.96 -18.66
C ILE A 165 19.57 4.16 -17.38
N SER A 166 19.14 4.66 -16.22
CA SER A 166 19.41 4.01 -14.94
C SER A 166 18.74 2.63 -14.86
N PHE A 167 17.51 2.49 -15.37
CA PHE A 167 16.79 1.23 -15.45
C PHE A 167 17.56 0.19 -16.28
N PHE A 168 18.14 0.60 -17.41
CA PHE A 168 18.93 -0.30 -18.25
C PHE A 168 20.24 -0.73 -17.57
N ILE A 169 21.00 0.22 -17.01
CA ILE A 169 22.29 -0.05 -16.35
C ILE A 169 22.14 -0.94 -15.11
N THR A 170 21.03 -0.82 -14.40
CA THR A 170 20.80 -1.54 -13.14
C THR A 170 20.06 -2.88 -13.32
N ASN A 171 19.93 -3.38 -14.55
CA ASN A 171 19.15 -4.59 -14.87
C ASN A 171 17.71 -4.51 -14.34
N GLY A 172 17.08 -3.35 -14.48
CA GLY A 172 15.78 -3.06 -13.89
C GLY A 172 14.67 -4.05 -14.26
N SER A 173 14.74 -4.68 -15.43
CA SER A 173 13.81 -5.73 -15.84
C SER A 173 13.82 -6.94 -14.91
N SER A 174 15.02 -7.42 -14.53
CA SER A 174 15.19 -8.53 -13.60
C SER A 174 14.69 -8.17 -12.21
N VAL A 175 15.06 -6.98 -11.72
CA VAL A 175 14.66 -6.52 -10.38
C VAL A 175 13.14 -6.38 -10.29
N VAL A 176 12.50 -5.73 -11.28
CA VAL A 176 11.05 -5.58 -11.32
C VAL A 176 10.35 -6.94 -11.46
N PHE A 177 10.89 -7.86 -12.26
CA PHE A 177 10.37 -9.21 -12.37
C PHE A 177 10.35 -9.91 -10.99
N TRP A 178 11.46 -9.90 -10.25
CA TRP A 178 11.54 -10.49 -8.91
C TRP A 178 10.70 -9.73 -7.88
N LEU A 179 10.55 -8.42 -8.01
CA LEU A 179 9.71 -7.60 -7.14
C LEU A 179 8.24 -8.02 -7.28
N VAL A 180 7.75 -8.14 -8.52
CA VAL A 180 6.39 -8.59 -8.81
C VAL A 180 6.20 -10.06 -8.45
N LEU A 181 7.11 -10.94 -8.89
CA LEU A 181 7.00 -12.37 -8.67
C LEU A 181 7.05 -12.72 -7.18
N SER A 182 7.94 -12.12 -6.40
CA SER A 182 8.01 -12.40 -4.96
C SER A 182 6.77 -11.86 -4.24
N SER A 183 6.35 -10.62 -4.53
CA SER A 183 5.23 -9.99 -3.84
C SER A 183 3.90 -10.65 -4.18
N VAL A 184 3.60 -10.83 -5.47
CA VAL A 184 2.35 -11.47 -5.91
C VAL A 184 2.42 -12.98 -5.71
N GLY A 185 3.55 -13.61 -6.05
CA GLY A 185 3.69 -15.06 -5.97
C GLY A 185 3.56 -15.61 -4.56
N VAL A 186 4.18 -14.98 -3.55
CA VAL A 186 4.03 -15.41 -2.14
C VAL A 186 2.58 -15.29 -1.68
N VAL A 187 1.90 -14.20 -2.04
CA VAL A 187 0.48 -13.99 -1.72
C VAL A 187 -0.40 -15.05 -2.39
N VAL A 188 -0.21 -15.30 -3.69
CA VAL A 188 -0.97 -16.30 -4.45
C VAL A 188 -0.73 -17.70 -3.90
N VAL A 189 0.52 -18.08 -3.63
CA VAL A 189 0.87 -19.39 -3.06
C VAL A 189 0.18 -19.59 -1.72
N HIS A 190 0.27 -18.61 -0.82
CA HIS A 190 -0.41 -18.68 0.48
C HIS A 190 -1.93 -18.77 0.33
N ALA A 191 -2.52 -17.90 -0.50
CA ALA A 191 -3.96 -17.82 -0.70
C ALA A 191 -4.56 -19.05 -1.38
N VAL A 192 -3.82 -19.75 -2.24
CA VAL A 192 -4.30 -20.98 -2.89
C VAL A 192 -4.17 -22.20 -1.97
N LEU A 193 -3.06 -22.29 -1.22
CA LEU A 193 -2.78 -23.44 -0.37
C LEU A 193 -3.59 -23.45 0.94
N ARG A 194 -3.97 -22.27 1.46
CA ARG A 194 -4.74 -22.19 2.71
C ARG A 194 -6.22 -22.47 2.48
N LYS A 195 -6.83 -23.32 3.32
CA LYS A 195 -8.29 -23.50 3.35
C LYS A 195 -8.99 -22.21 3.81
N PRO A 196 -10.04 -21.76 3.11
CA PRO A 196 -10.82 -20.60 3.53
C PRO A 196 -11.51 -20.84 4.89
N GLN A 197 -11.55 -19.83 5.76
CA GLN A 197 -12.18 -19.94 7.09
C GLN A 197 -13.70 -19.84 7.05
N ILE A 198 -14.24 -18.93 6.22
CA ILE A 198 -15.68 -18.68 6.15
C ILE A 198 -16.26 -19.63 5.11
N GLU A 199 -16.60 -20.86 5.49
CA GLU A 199 -17.59 -21.62 4.73
C GLU A 199 -18.89 -20.81 4.75
N GLU A 200 -19.15 -20.07 3.67
CA GLU A 200 -20.51 -19.61 3.43
C GLU A 200 -21.35 -20.88 3.39
N GLN A 201 -22.10 -21.14 4.47
CA GLN A 201 -23.14 -22.14 4.47
C GLN A 201 -23.99 -21.81 3.24
N PRO A 202 -24.13 -22.74 2.27
CA PRO A 202 -25.01 -22.51 1.15
C PRO A 202 -26.35 -22.14 1.75
N PHE A 203 -26.90 -20.98 1.37
CA PHE A 203 -28.21 -20.52 1.83
C PHE A 203 -29.18 -21.70 1.71
N SER A 204 -29.48 -22.35 2.83
CA SER A 204 -30.48 -23.38 2.86
C SER A 204 -31.79 -22.63 2.74
N PHE A 205 -32.34 -22.59 1.53
CA PHE A 205 -33.75 -22.32 1.36
C PHE A 205 -34.49 -23.53 1.94
N VAL A 206 -34.69 -23.51 3.26
CA VAL A 206 -35.80 -24.23 3.89
C VAL A 206 -37.00 -23.31 3.84
#